data_AF-F0X286-F1
#
_entry.id   AF-F0X286-F1
#
_cell.length_a   1.000
_cell.length_b   1.000
_cell.length_c   1.000
_cell.angle_alpha   90.00
_cell.angle_beta   90.00
_cell.angle_gamma   90.00
#
_symmetry.space_group_name_H-M   'P 1'
#
loop_
_entity.id
_entity.type
_entity.pdbx_description
1 polymer ?
#
loop_
_entity_poly.entity_id
_entity_poly.type
_entity_poly.pdbx_seq_one_letter_code
_entity_poly.pdbx_strand_id
1 'polypeptide(L)'
;MYYSAVDRALTLDGIDCILVVAGLDADDLLVWKAFTENRATMWLGYASFVYWGFESQTKDALYKEIKRRKEKLKLYTSQGLKVLVTGWAAAVPASAQINSPAEYTEFNNAQKQAYDNARVGSVIVSWKVLADKYTITAFDTESMIDNRGLTLPISARVPQ
;
A
#
# COMPACT_ATOMS: atom_id res chain seq x y z
N MET A 1 13.60 -14.16 -18.48
CA MET A 1 12.79 -13.24 -17.63
C MET A 1 11.50 -13.94 -17.24
N TYR A 2 11.33 -14.28 -15.95
CA TYR A 2 10.16 -14.98 -15.41
C TYR A 2 8.82 -14.30 -15.74
N TYR A 3 8.71 -12.99 -15.49
CA TYR A 3 7.47 -12.24 -15.69
C TYR A 3 6.98 -12.20 -17.15
N SER A 4 7.88 -12.11 -18.14
CA SER A 4 7.49 -12.18 -19.56
C SER A 4 6.94 -13.56 -19.95
N ALA A 5 7.43 -14.63 -19.33
CA ALA A 5 6.95 -15.98 -19.61
C ALA A 5 5.55 -16.19 -19.02
N VAL A 6 5.31 -15.68 -17.79
CA VAL A 6 3.99 -15.71 -17.15
C VAL A 6 2.98 -14.89 -17.96
N ASP A 7 3.32 -13.65 -18.32
CA ASP A 7 2.46 -12.76 -19.14
C ASP A 7 2.06 -13.43 -20.48
N ARG A 8 3.04 -14.06 -21.15
CA ARG A 8 2.80 -14.80 -22.39
C ARG A 8 1.89 -16.02 -22.17
N ALA A 9 2.10 -16.79 -21.11
CA ALA A 9 1.28 -17.96 -20.80
C ALA A 9 -0.18 -17.54 -20.55
N LEU A 10 -0.40 -16.53 -19.70
CA LEU A 10 -1.73 -15.97 -19.44
C LEU A 10 -2.44 -15.52 -20.72
N THR A 11 -1.70 -14.85 -21.61
CA THR A 11 -2.24 -14.38 -22.90
C THR A 11 -2.59 -15.53 -23.84
N LEU A 12 -1.71 -16.53 -23.97
CA LEU A 12 -1.92 -17.68 -24.87
C LEU A 12 -3.08 -18.56 -24.41
N ASP A 13 -3.25 -18.71 -23.09
CA ASP A 13 -4.31 -19.51 -22.49
C ASP A 13 -5.64 -18.74 -22.41
N GLY A 14 -5.68 -17.48 -22.88
CA GLY A 14 -6.88 -16.64 -22.87
C GLY A 14 -7.36 -16.30 -21.46
N ILE A 15 -6.46 -16.28 -20.48
CA ILE A 15 -6.78 -15.98 -19.08
C ILE A 15 -6.91 -14.46 -18.93
N ASP A 16 -8.15 -13.99 -18.71
CA ASP A 16 -8.44 -12.59 -18.43
C ASP A 16 -8.13 -12.25 -16.97
N CYS A 17 -6.86 -11.95 -16.70
CA CYS A 17 -6.44 -11.49 -15.38
C CYS A 17 -5.39 -10.39 -15.48
N ILE A 18 -5.22 -9.69 -14.35
CA ILE A 18 -4.16 -8.71 -14.18
C ILE A 18 -2.96 -9.36 -13.51
N LEU A 19 -1.80 -9.26 -14.14
CA LEU A 19 -0.52 -9.66 -13.55
C LEU A 19 0.07 -8.49 -12.76
N VAL A 20 0.10 -8.63 -11.42
CA VAL A 20 0.78 -7.69 -10.54
C VAL A 20 2.22 -8.16 -10.31
N VAL A 21 3.20 -7.39 -10.80
CA VAL A 21 4.62 -7.65 -10.60
C VAL A 21 5.06 -7.01 -9.27
N ALA A 22 5.18 -7.83 -8.22
CA ALA A 22 5.54 -7.41 -6.86
C ALA A 22 6.92 -7.95 -6.43
N GLY A 23 7.46 -7.45 -5.32
CA GLY A 23 8.73 -7.94 -4.76
C GLY A 23 9.96 -7.49 -5.55
N LEU A 24 9.85 -6.36 -6.24
CA LEU A 24 10.97 -5.77 -6.96
C LEU A 24 11.81 -5.02 -5.94
N ASP A 25 13.02 -5.53 -5.67
CA ASP A 25 14.05 -4.92 -4.80
C ASP A 25 14.62 -3.61 -5.39
N ALA A 26 13.85 -2.96 -6.26
CA ALA A 26 14.19 -1.70 -6.86
C ALA A 26 13.66 -0.59 -5.95
N ASP A 27 14.57 0.22 -5.43
CA ASP A 27 14.26 1.50 -4.76
C ASP A 27 13.36 2.42 -5.62
N ASP A 28 13.30 2.14 -6.94
CA ASP A 28 12.53 2.89 -7.92
C ASP A 28 11.81 1.98 -8.94
N LEU A 29 10.49 2.11 -9.05
CA LEU A 29 9.67 1.39 -10.03
C LEU A 29 9.84 1.90 -11.46
N LEU A 30 10.44 3.07 -11.68
CA LEU A 30 10.65 3.61 -13.04
C LEU A 30 11.53 2.73 -13.92
N VAL A 31 12.42 1.92 -13.32
CA VAL A 31 13.24 0.96 -14.06
C VAL A 31 12.41 -0.08 -14.82
N TRP A 32 11.15 -0.29 -14.39
CA TRP A 32 10.21 -1.23 -15.01
C TRP A 32 9.30 -0.57 -16.05
N LYS A 33 9.43 0.73 -16.31
CA LYS A 33 8.56 1.45 -17.24
C LYS A 33 8.53 0.80 -18.62
N ALA A 34 9.69 0.65 -19.24
CA ALA A 34 9.81 0.06 -20.58
C ALA A 34 9.25 -1.38 -20.64
N PHE A 35 9.34 -2.12 -19.53
CA PHE A 35 8.80 -3.48 -19.44
C PHE A 35 7.25 -3.51 -19.39
N THR A 36 6.63 -2.46 -18.86
CA THR A 36 5.16 -2.39 -18.66
C THR A 36 4.42 -1.54 -19.69
N GLU A 37 5.12 -0.70 -20.46
CA GLU A 37 4.54 0.37 -21.28
C GLU A 37 3.46 -0.11 -22.28
N ASN A 38 3.61 -1.31 -22.84
CA ASN A 38 2.69 -1.88 -23.83
C ASN A 38 1.86 -3.05 -23.30
N ARG A 39 1.78 -3.24 -21.98
CA ARG A 39 1.09 -4.37 -21.36
C ARG A 39 -0.10 -3.90 -20.54
N ALA A 40 -1.28 -3.89 -21.17
CA ALA A 40 -2.51 -3.39 -20.55
C ALA A 40 -2.89 -4.16 -19.28
N THR A 41 -2.59 -5.45 -19.22
CA THR A 41 -2.89 -6.39 -18.12
C THR A 41 -1.81 -6.45 -17.05
N MET A 42 -0.79 -5.60 -17.09
CA MET A 42 0.32 -5.65 -16.14
C MET A 42 0.35 -4.42 -15.22
N TRP A 43 0.37 -4.66 -13.91
CA TRP A 43 0.53 -3.62 -12.89
C TRP A 43 1.83 -3.85 -12.11
N LEU A 44 2.38 -2.78 -11.54
CA LEU A 44 3.53 -2.83 -10.64
C LEU A 44 3.04 -2.80 -9.19
N GLY A 45 3.52 -3.75 -8.38
CA GLY A 45 3.24 -3.81 -6.96
C GLY A 45 4.25 -3.01 -6.14
N TYR A 46 3.76 -2.13 -5.27
CA TYR A 46 4.56 -1.32 -4.34
C TYR A 46 4.21 -1.67 -2.89
N ALA A 47 5.04 -2.48 -2.23
CA ALA A 47 4.87 -2.76 -0.81
C ALA A 47 5.38 -1.55 0.01
N SER A 48 4.56 -1.07 0.94
CA SER A 48 4.81 0.19 1.65
C SER A 48 4.57 0.03 3.15
N PHE A 49 5.60 -0.41 3.86
CA PHE A 49 5.60 -0.50 5.31
C PHE A 49 6.59 0.51 5.89
N VAL A 50 6.21 1.21 6.96
CA VAL A 50 7.08 2.10 7.73
C VAL A 50 7.31 1.50 9.12
N TYR A 51 7.63 0.20 9.12
CA TYR A 51 7.89 -0.61 10.30
C TYR A 51 9.26 -1.28 10.15
N TRP A 52 9.38 -2.21 9.19
CA TRP A 52 10.63 -2.89 8.88
C TRP A 52 11.64 -1.91 8.26
N GLY A 53 12.83 -1.82 8.86
CA GLY A 53 13.88 -0.86 8.50
C GLY A 53 13.68 0.54 9.10
N PHE A 54 12.65 0.74 9.93
CA PHE A 54 12.35 2.01 10.61
C PHE A 54 12.40 1.87 12.14
N GLU A 55 12.96 0.79 12.69
CA GLU A 55 12.87 0.40 14.10
C GLU A 55 13.40 1.45 15.09
N SER A 56 14.28 2.35 14.65
CA SER A 56 14.86 3.44 15.43
C SER A 56 14.33 4.83 15.07
N GLN A 57 13.36 4.91 14.15
CA GLN A 57 12.88 6.17 13.58
C GLN A 57 11.79 6.80 14.44
N THR A 58 11.79 8.13 14.49
CA THR A 58 10.80 8.92 15.22
C THR A 58 9.51 9.06 14.42
N LYS A 59 8.42 9.49 15.07
CA LYS A 59 7.14 9.84 14.41
C LYS A 59 7.35 10.76 13.20
N ASP A 60 8.12 11.83 13.38
CA ASP A 60 8.39 12.80 12.32
C ASP A 60 9.13 12.20 11.13
N ALA A 61 10.05 11.28 11.38
CA ALA A 61 10.75 10.56 10.32
C ALA A 61 9.80 9.66 9.52
N LEU A 62 8.83 9.02 10.17
CA LEU A 62 7.80 8.23 9.48
C LEU A 62 6.91 9.11 8.59
N TYR A 63 6.45 10.26 9.09
CA TYR A 63 5.66 11.20 8.29
C TYR A 63 6.44 11.77 7.11
N LYS A 64 7.73 12.07 7.28
CA LYS A 64 8.62 12.47 6.17
C LYS A 64 8.72 11.37 5.12
N GLU A 65 8.84 10.12 5.54
CA GLU A 65 8.87 8.98 4.63
C GLU A 65 7.54 8.81 3.88
N ILE A 66 6.41 8.89 4.57
CA ILE A 66 5.07 8.85 3.94
C ILE A 66 4.93 9.95 2.89
N LYS A 67 5.37 11.17 3.19
CA LYS A 67 5.40 12.28 2.23
C LYS A 67 6.30 11.98 1.02
N ARG A 68 7.48 11.38 1.25
CA ARG A 68 8.37 10.97 0.15
C ARG A 68 7.70 9.93 -0.76
N ARG A 69 7.00 8.95 -0.17
CA ARG A 69 6.26 7.92 -0.91
C ARG A 69 5.10 8.51 -1.72
N LYS A 70 4.39 9.50 -1.16
CA LYS A 70 3.36 10.27 -1.90
C LYS A 70 3.92 10.86 -3.19
N GLU A 71 5.06 11.54 -3.12
CA GLU A 71 5.68 12.17 -4.29
C GLU A 71 6.20 11.13 -5.29
N LYS A 72 6.77 10.01 -4.82
CA LYS A 72 7.14 8.88 -5.70
C LYS A 72 5.93 8.32 -6.45
N LEU A 73 4.82 8.06 -5.76
CA LEU A 73 3.62 7.50 -6.38
C LEU A 73 3.01 8.46 -7.42
N LYS A 74 3.00 9.78 -7.14
CA LYS A 74 2.62 10.79 -8.13
C LYS A 74 3.50 10.74 -9.38
N LEU A 75 4.82 10.63 -9.20
CA LEU A 75 5.77 10.52 -10.30
C LEU A 75 5.50 9.25 -11.12
N TYR A 76 5.28 8.10 -10.48
CA TYR A 76 4.99 6.86 -11.19
C TYR A 76 3.71 6.95 -12.01
N THR A 77 2.65 7.49 -11.40
CA THR A 77 1.37 7.72 -12.08
C THR A 77 1.51 8.69 -13.25
N SER A 78 2.26 9.79 -13.10
CA SER A 78 2.49 10.76 -14.18
C SER A 78 3.36 10.21 -15.31
N GLN A 79 4.23 9.24 -15.01
CA GLN A 79 5.03 8.51 -15.98
C GLN A 79 4.26 7.36 -16.66
N GLY A 80 2.96 7.22 -16.39
CA GLY A 80 2.06 6.26 -17.02
C GLY A 80 2.04 4.88 -16.38
N LEU A 81 2.78 4.65 -15.29
CA LEU A 81 2.82 3.35 -14.61
C LEU A 81 1.48 3.05 -13.94
N LYS A 82 1.02 1.80 -14.06
CA LYS A 82 -0.12 1.27 -13.32
C LYS A 82 0.38 0.67 -12.00
N VAL A 83 0.41 1.48 -10.94
CA VAL A 83 0.93 1.06 -9.63
C VAL A 83 -0.20 0.73 -8.67
N LEU A 84 -0.11 -0.42 -8.02
CA LEU A 84 -0.92 -0.85 -6.88
C LEU A 84 -0.03 -0.85 -5.63
N VAL A 85 -0.44 -0.16 -4.57
CA VAL A 85 0.21 -0.34 -3.26
C VAL A 85 -0.26 -1.67 -2.68
N THR A 86 0.56 -2.72 -2.80
CA THR A 86 0.15 -4.10 -2.53
C THR A 86 0.04 -4.43 -1.06
N GLY A 87 0.58 -3.58 -0.19
CA GLY A 87 0.45 -3.74 1.25
C GLY A 87 0.96 -2.52 2.00
N TRP A 88 0.18 -2.08 2.97
CA TRP A 88 0.58 -1.12 4.00
C TRP A 88 -0.19 -1.44 5.29
N ALA A 89 0.30 -0.98 6.43
CA ALA A 89 -0.32 -1.27 7.72
C ALA A 89 -0.25 -0.05 8.63
N ALA A 90 -1.05 -0.08 9.69
CA ALA A 90 -0.95 0.86 10.80
C ALA A 90 0.25 0.54 11.72
N ALA A 91 1.04 -0.48 11.37
CA ALA A 91 2.23 -0.90 12.10
C ALA A 91 3.30 0.19 12.11
N VAL A 92 3.78 0.52 13.30
CA VAL A 92 4.81 1.52 13.55
C VAL A 92 5.82 1.02 14.57
N PRO A 93 7.10 1.38 14.44
CA PRO A 93 8.13 1.01 15.40
C PRO A 93 7.85 1.67 16.76
N ALA A 94 8.23 1.00 17.84
CA ALA A 94 8.04 1.52 19.20
C ALA A 94 8.69 2.91 19.41
N SER A 95 9.80 3.18 18.71
CA SER A 95 10.50 4.47 18.73
C SER A 95 9.66 5.65 18.21
N ALA A 96 8.61 5.39 17.42
CA ALA A 96 7.74 6.43 16.91
C ALA A 96 6.72 6.92 17.94
N GLN A 97 6.49 6.18 19.04
CA GLN A 97 5.62 6.58 20.14
C GLN A 97 4.20 7.01 19.72
N ILE A 98 3.61 6.32 18.74
CA ILE A 98 2.19 6.50 18.37
C ILE A 98 1.36 5.64 19.34
N ASN A 99 0.75 6.28 20.33
CA ASN A 99 0.24 5.60 21.53
C ASN A 99 -1.27 5.82 21.77
N SER A 100 -1.95 6.58 20.91
CA SER A 100 -3.37 6.88 21.06
C SER A 100 -4.16 6.62 19.78
N PRO A 101 -5.47 6.30 19.89
CA PRO A 101 -6.34 6.14 18.71
C PRO A 101 -6.35 7.34 17.76
N ALA A 102 -6.26 8.55 18.30
CA ALA A 102 -6.22 9.79 17.51
C ALA A 102 -4.94 9.87 16.66
N GLU A 103 -3.79 9.54 17.25
CA GLU A 103 -2.52 9.51 16.51
C GLU A 103 -2.49 8.41 15.45
N TYR A 104 -3.05 7.22 15.75
CA TYR A 104 -3.21 6.16 14.74
C TYR A 104 -4.11 6.60 13.59
N THR A 105 -5.20 7.31 13.89
CA THR A 105 -6.09 7.87 12.86
C THR A 105 -5.36 8.86 11.97
N GLU A 106 -4.63 9.81 12.54
CA GLU A 106 -3.84 10.79 11.79
C GLU A 106 -2.81 10.12 10.89
N PHE A 107 -2.07 9.16 11.47
CA PHE A 107 -1.03 8.42 10.78
C PHE A 107 -1.58 7.58 9.62
N ASN A 108 -2.67 6.85 9.84
CA ASN A 108 -3.34 6.06 8.81
C ASN A 108 -3.96 6.93 7.72
N ASN A 109 -4.49 8.11 8.07
CA ASN A 109 -5.01 9.06 7.09
C ASN A 109 -3.89 9.64 6.22
N ALA A 110 -2.72 9.94 6.80
CA ALA A 110 -1.56 10.37 6.02
C ALA A 110 -1.09 9.30 5.04
N GLN A 111 -1.07 8.03 5.47
CA GLN A 111 -0.78 6.90 4.59
C GLN A 111 -1.81 6.76 3.47
N LYS A 112 -3.12 6.76 3.77
CA LYS A 112 -4.19 6.73 2.75
C LYS A 112 -4.03 7.85 1.72
N GLN A 113 -3.90 9.09 2.18
CA GLN A 113 -3.73 10.25 1.30
C GLN A 113 -2.46 10.18 0.44
N ALA A 114 -1.40 9.53 0.93
CA ALA A 114 -0.22 9.26 0.13
C ALA A 114 -0.52 8.21 -0.94
N TYR A 115 -1.13 7.10 -0.55
CA TYR A 115 -1.35 5.93 -1.40
C TYR A 115 -2.50 6.10 -2.39
N ASP A 116 -3.41 7.06 -2.19
CA ASP A 116 -4.41 7.51 -3.18
C ASP A 116 -3.76 8.04 -4.47
N ASN A 117 -2.46 8.35 -4.46
CA ASN A 117 -1.71 8.75 -5.66
C ASN A 117 -1.25 7.55 -6.50
N ALA A 118 -1.39 6.33 -5.99
CA ALA A 118 -1.20 5.12 -6.79
C ALA A 118 -2.41 4.94 -7.71
N ARG A 119 -2.17 4.95 -9.03
CA ARG A 119 -3.24 4.91 -10.05
C ARG A 119 -4.27 3.81 -9.85
N VAL A 120 -3.84 2.63 -9.38
CA VAL A 120 -4.71 1.46 -9.23
C VAL A 120 -5.41 1.43 -7.87
N GLY A 121 -4.72 1.89 -6.83
CA GLY A 121 -5.22 1.90 -5.46
C GLY A 121 -4.22 1.32 -4.46
N SER A 122 -4.73 0.95 -3.28
CA SER A 122 -3.92 0.40 -2.19
C SER A 122 -4.65 -0.67 -1.39
N VAL A 123 -3.89 -1.57 -0.76
CA VAL A 123 -4.40 -2.65 0.08
C VAL A 123 -3.81 -2.52 1.49
N ILE A 124 -4.68 -2.45 2.49
CA ILE A 124 -4.27 -2.50 3.90
C ILE A 124 -4.07 -3.96 4.35
N VAL A 125 -3.00 -4.20 5.10
CA VAL A 125 -2.58 -5.51 5.58
C VAL A 125 -2.59 -5.52 7.11
N SER A 126 -3.24 -6.46 7.78
CA SER A 126 -4.17 -7.50 7.33
C SER A 126 -5.58 -7.19 7.82
N TRP A 127 -6.60 -7.85 7.26
CA TRP A 127 -7.97 -7.72 7.77
C TRP A 127 -8.06 -8.08 9.26
N LYS A 128 -7.40 -9.18 9.65
CA LYS A 128 -7.36 -9.70 11.03
C LYS A 128 -6.07 -10.48 11.28
N VAL A 129 -5.48 -10.35 12.47
CA VAL A 129 -4.27 -11.09 12.90
C VAL A 129 -4.51 -11.87 14.19
N LEU A 130 -5.34 -11.36 15.11
CA LEU A 130 -5.73 -12.06 16.34
C LEU A 130 -7.24 -11.91 16.59
N ALA A 131 -7.83 -12.79 17.39
CA ALA A 131 -9.24 -12.71 17.78
C ALA A 131 -9.52 -11.75 18.95
N ASP A 132 -8.56 -10.90 19.34
CA ASP A 132 -8.72 -9.94 20.42
C ASP A 132 -9.02 -8.54 19.87
N LYS A 133 -10.30 -8.14 19.96
CA LYS A 133 -10.85 -6.90 19.40
C LYS A 133 -10.63 -5.65 20.27
N TYR A 134 -10.13 -5.82 21.50
CA TYR A 134 -10.10 -4.73 22.50
C TYR A 134 -8.78 -3.97 22.55
N THR A 135 -7.77 -4.41 21.80
CA THR A 135 -6.45 -3.76 21.74
C THR A 135 -6.10 -3.46 20.29
N ILE A 136 -5.62 -2.23 20.04
CA ILE A 136 -5.07 -1.84 18.74
C ILE A 136 -3.90 -2.76 18.40
N THR A 137 -4.07 -3.59 17.37
CA THR A 137 -3.01 -4.46 16.86
C THR A 137 -2.51 -3.92 15.52
N ALA A 138 -1.21 -3.66 15.44
CA ALA A 138 -0.52 -2.97 14.34
C ALA A 138 -0.85 -3.47 12.91
N PHE A 139 -1.14 -4.76 12.76
CA PHE A 139 -1.47 -5.40 11.49
C PHE A 139 -2.95 -5.86 11.41
N ASP A 140 -3.81 -5.42 12.32
CA ASP A 140 -5.21 -5.86 12.40
C ASP A 140 -6.16 -4.70 12.09
N THR A 141 -6.69 -4.69 10.87
CA THR A 141 -7.56 -3.63 10.36
C THR A 141 -8.89 -3.58 11.12
N GLU A 142 -9.45 -4.73 11.49
CA GLU A 142 -10.69 -4.83 12.29
C GLU A 142 -10.50 -4.13 13.65
N SER A 143 -9.43 -4.45 14.38
CA SER A 143 -9.11 -3.80 15.65
C SER A 143 -8.93 -2.29 15.52
N MET A 144 -8.33 -1.83 14.41
CA MET A 144 -8.11 -0.40 14.15
C MET A 144 -9.43 0.33 13.89
N ILE A 145 -10.39 -0.30 13.23
CA ILE A 145 -11.72 0.28 13.01
C ILE A 145 -12.50 0.34 14.34
N ASP A 146 -12.57 -0.78 15.06
CA ASP A 146 -13.32 -0.90 16.32
C ASP A 146 -12.83 0.09 17.38
N ASN A 147 -11.53 0.34 17.42
CA ASN A 147 -10.90 1.24 18.39
C ASN A 147 -10.68 2.66 17.86
N ARG A 148 -11.29 3.04 16.72
CA ARG A 148 -11.18 4.38 16.12
C ARG A 148 -9.74 4.81 15.80
N GLY A 149 -8.87 3.86 15.48
CA GLY A 149 -7.54 4.08 14.89
C GLY A 149 -7.56 4.16 13.36
N LEU A 150 -8.67 3.77 12.72
CA LEU A 150 -8.87 3.83 11.28
C LEU A 150 -10.33 4.15 10.95
N THR A 151 -10.55 5.19 10.14
CA THR A 151 -11.87 5.50 9.58
C THR A 151 -12.00 4.95 8.16
N LEU A 152 -12.99 4.09 7.92
CA LEU A 152 -13.37 3.73 6.55
C LEU A 152 -14.12 4.90 5.90
N PRO A 153 -14.00 5.11 4.57
CA PRO A 153 -14.83 6.09 3.90
C PRO A 153 -16.32 5.74 4.11
N ILE A 154 -17.11 6.73 4.53
CA ILE A 154 -18.58 6.62 4.58
C ILE A 154 -19.08 6.70 3.12
N SER A 155 -18.86 5.66 2.34
CA SER A 155 -19.40 5.54 0.99
C SER A 155 -19.97 4.15 0.75
N ALA A 156 -20.96 3.80 1.57
CA ALA A 156 -22.00 2.86 1.18
C ALA A 156 -23.27 3.66 0.84
N ARG A 157 -23.24 4.46 -0.22
CA ARG A 157 -24.47 4.74 -0.97
C ARG A 157 -24.50 3.70 -2.08
N VAL A 158 -25.18 2.60 -1.81
CA VAL A 158 -25.66 1.71 -2.86
C VAL A 158 -26.60 2.59 -3.72
N PRO A 159 -26.32 2.79 -5.02
CA PRO A 159 -27.31 3.41 -5.90
C PRO A 159 -28.58 2.55 -5.88
N GLN A 160 -29.72 3.17 -5.56
CA GLN A 160 -31.02 2.58 -5.85
C GLN A 160 -31.30 2.66 -7.35
#